data_AF-D9WBB7-F1
#
_entry.id   AF-D9WBB7-F1
#
_cell.length_a   1.000
_cell.length_b   1.000
_cell.length_c   1.000
_cell.angle_alpha   90.00
_cell.angle_beta   90.00
_cell.angle_gamma   90.00
#
_symmetry.space_group_name_H-M   'P 1'
#
loop_
_entity.id
_entity.type
_entity.pdbx_description
1 polymer ?
#
loop_
_entity_poly.entity_id
_entity_poly.type
_entity_poly.pdbx_seq_one_letter_code
_entity_poly.pdbx_strand_id
1 'polypeptide(L)'
;MQTDDASTTAPDVEIESLEEFDQVVARGTLAGYRVQSVDLTARTSVLLSTDTERAVFLGCPMEQEAAARVRAQGALVFPPVPDLPFDPYRGTLYTAAELFEGLDDGVDGYAGTPDARAYAWFQRTKADGDIFSSMLRSIHDDAVSDALDELLTGARVVGVMGGHALERGSEGYAGAARLGQALARSGLTVATGGGPGAMEAANLGAYTAPLPDAALKEALELLAGQPSFRPSVGAWAGAAFAVRERWPDGGASVGIPTWFYGHEPPNAFASHIGKYFANATREDGLLARSNAGVVFLPGAAGTLQEIFDNATPNYYESRGEPTPMVLVDRDHWTRRLPAWPLLEALAEGRSMKARIALVDSVDEAPDALASLTG
;
A
#
# COMPACT_ATOMS: atom_id res chain seq x y z
N MET A 1 7.65 3.38 42.04
CA MET A 1 8.79 2.63 41.47
C MET A 1 8.61 2.70 39.98
N GLN A 2 9.28 3.66 39.37
CA GLN A 2 9.24 3.94 37.94
C GLN A 2 10.11 2.88 37.27
N THR A 3 9.53 2.05 36.41
CA THR A 3 10.31 1.20 35.51
C THR A 3 10.28 1.89 34.16
N ASP A 4 11.39 2.56 33.87
CA ASP A 4 11.78 2.93 32.51
C ASP A 4 11.85 1.64 31.69
N ASP A 5 10.83 1.40 30.86
CA ASP A 5 10.96 0.43 29.78
C ASP A 5 11.51 1.21 28.58
N ALA A 6 12.83 1.38 28.59
CA ALA A 6 13.56 1.81 27.42
C ALA A 6 13.31 0.77 26.34
N SER A 7 12.43 1.11 25.39
CA SER A 7 12.30 0.45 24.09
C SER A 7 13.67 0.46 23.40
N THR A 8 14.49 -0.53 23.71
CA THR A 8 15.59 -0.95 22.87
C THR A 8 14.95 -1.76 21.76
N THR A 9 14.65 -1.12 20.64
CA THR A 9 14.37 -1.82 19.39
C THR A 9 15.49 -2.85 19.20
N ALA A 10 15.12 -4.12 19.03
CA ALA A 10 16.08 -5.14 18.63
C ALA A 10 16.80 -4.63 17.37
N PRO A 11 18.12 -4.86 17.20
CA PRO A 11 18.78 -4.50 15.96
C PRO A 11 18.01 -5.11 14.81
N ASP A 12 17.71 -4.29 13.80
CA ASP A 12 17.06 -4.73 12.59
C ASP A 12 17.86 -5.91 12.03
N VAL A 13 17.20 -7.07 11.96
CA VAL A 13 17.81 -8.32 11.52
C VAL A 13 17.64 -8.51 10.03
N GLU A 14 16.93 -7.61 9.36
CA GLU A 14 16.56 -7.71 7.95
C GLU A 14 17.57 -6.94 7.09
N ILE A 15 17.86 -7.48 5.91
CA ILE A 15 18.84 -6.96 4.96
C ILE A 15 18.20 -7.04 3.58
N GLU A 16 17.87 -5.88 3.03
CA GLU A 16 17.07 -5.76 1.80
C GLU A 16 17.87 -5.13 0.66
N SER A 17 19.05 -4.60 0.97
CA SER A 17 19.96 -4.01 0.01
C SER A 17 21.36 -4.61 0.08
N LEU A 18 22.07 -4.52 -1.05
CA LEU A 18 23.47 -4.93 -1.12
C LEU A 18 24.37 -4.04 -0.24
N GLU A 19 23.98 -2.78 -0.05
CA GLU A 19 24.70 -1.85 0.83
C GLU A 19 24.59 -2.28 2.29
N GLU A 20 23.38 -2.57 2.79
CA GLU A 20 23.18 -3.10 4.14
C GLU A 20 23.92 -4.41 4.34
N PHE A 21 23.86 -5.31 3.35
CA PHE A 21 24.61 -6.55 3.38
C PHE A 21 26.10 -6.31 3.60
N ASP A 22 26.70 -5.43 2.80
CA ASP A 22 28.12 -5.10 2.89
C ASP A 22 28.46 -4.45 4.24
N GLN A 23 27.58 -3.59 4.76
CA GLN A 23 27.74 -2.96 6.08
C GLN A 23 27.67 -3.98 7.22
N VAL A 24 26.73 -4.92 7.19
CA VAL A 24 26.56 -5.95 8.23
C VAL A 24 27.73 -6.93 8.19
N VAL A 25 28.13 -7.41 7.01
CA VAL A 25 29.25 -8.33 6.90
C VAL A 25 30.57 -7.69 7.34
N ALA A 26 30.75 -6.39 7.10
CA ALA A 26 31.91 -5.66 7.63
C ALA A 26 31.99 -5.66 9.17
N ARG A 27 30.88 -5.90 9.88
CA ARG A 27 30.83 -6.09 11.34
C ARG A 27 31.18 -7.52 11.79
N GLY A 28 31.29 -8.46 10.84
CA GLY A 28 31.95 -9.76 11.02
C GLY A 28 31.04 -10.99 11.12
N THR A 29 29.72 -10.84 11.05
CA THR A 29 28.79 -11.99 11.08
C THR A 29 27.45 -11.66 10.44
N LEU A 30 26.84 -12.67 9.81
CA LEU A 30 25.44 -12.69 9.36
C LEU A 30 24.59 -13.64 10.23
N ALA A 31 25.12 -14.13 11.34
CA ALA A 31 24.41 -15.07 12.19
C ALA A 31 23.11 -14.46 12.72
N GLY A 32 21.98 -15.13 12.44
CA GLY A 32 20.65 -14.68 12.83
C GLY A 32 20.00 -13.60 11.96
N TYR A 33 20.68 -13.08 10.93
CA TYR A 33 20.10 -12.11 10.00
C TYR A 33 19.15 -12.77 8.99
N ARG A 34 18.29 -11.96 8.37
CA ARG A 34 17.39 -12.28 7.27
C ARG A 34 17.86 -11.44 6.08
N VAL A 35 18.17 -12.10 4.98
CA VAL A 35 18.58 -11.41 3.74
C VAL A 35 17.51 -11.69 2.71
N GLN A 36 16.97 -10.64 2.12
CA GLN A 36 15.75 -10.71 1.34
C GLN A 36 15.96 -10.09 -0.03
N SER A 37 15.83 -10.92 -1.08
CA SER A 37 15.92 -10.53 -2.49
C SER A 37 17.15 -9.71 -2.90
N VAL A 38 18.26 -9.88 -2.19
CA VAL A 38 19.55 -9.27 -2.54
C VAL A 38 20.32 -10.18 -3.49
N ASP A 39 20.82 -9.63 -4.61
CA ASP A 39 21.75 -10.33 -5.50
C ASP A 39 23.14 -10.43 -4.86
N LEU A 40 23.50 -11.64 -4.44
CA LEU A 40 24.76 -11.95 -3.77
C LEU A 40 25.72 -12.74 -4.68
N THR A 41 25.46 -12.85 -5.98
CA THR A 41 26.35 -13.53 -6.94
C THR A 41 27.77 -12.94 -6.92
N ALA A 42 27.86 -11.61 -6.80
CA ALA A 42 29.13 -10.89 -6.68
C ALA A 42 29.73 -10.89 -5.25
N ARG A 43 29.16 -11.64 -4.30
CA ARG A 43 29.59 -11.72 -2.88
C ARG A 43 30.00 -13.12 -2.45
N THR A 44 30.30 -14.01 -3.41
CA THR A 44 30.72 -15.38 -3.14
C THR A 44 31.89 -15.49 -2.15
N SER A 45 32.99 -14.77 -2.38
CA SER A 45 34.16 -14.81 -1.46
C SER A 45 33.82 -14.36 -0.03
N VAL A 46 32.92 -13.40 0.09
CA VAL A 46 32.43 -12.87 1.36
C VAL A 46 31.57 -13.92 2.07
N LEU A 47 30.58 -14.49 1.37
CA LEU A 47 29.73 -15.56 1.90
C LEU A 47 30.53 -16.80 2.31
N LEU A 48 31.61 -17.13 1.60
CA LEU A 48 32.47 -18.27 1.94
C LEU A 48 33.23 -18.11 3.26
N SER A 49 33.49 -16.86 3.66
CA SER A 49 34.31 -16.51 4.83
C SER A 49 33.51 -15.95 6.01
N THR A 50 32.22 -15.63 5.82
CA THR A 50 31.36 -15.05 6.85
C THR A 50 30.67 -16.13 7.67
N ASP A 51 30.42 -15.85 8.95
CA ASP A 51 29.56 -16.70 9.77
C ASP A 51 28.08 -16.46 9.42
N THR A 52 27.37 -17.51 9.01
CA THR A 52 25.96 -17.45 8.59
C THR A 52 25.07 -18.36 9.44
N GLU A 53 25.50 -18.74 10.64
CA GLU A 53 24.71 -19.62 11.51
C GLU A 53 23.31 -19.04 11.79
N ARG A 54 22.25 -19.81 11.51
CA ARG A 54 20.84 -19.37 11.66
C ARG A 54 20.45 -18.15 10.81
N ALA A 55 21.25 -17.78 9.82
CA ALA A 55 20.84 -16.82 8.81
C ALA A 55 19.70 -17.40 7.95
N VAL A 56 18.84 -16.56 7.41
CA VAL A 56 17.84 -16.96 6.41
C VAL A 56 18.05 -16.11 5.17
N PHE A 57 18.14 -16.75 4.01
CA PHE A 57 18.23 -16.09 2.72
C PHE A 57 16.95 -16.39 1.94
N LEU A 58 16.18 -15.34 1.67
CA LEU A 58 14.91 -15.39 0.95
C LEU A 58 15.15 -14.86 -0.46
N GLY A 59 15.03 -15.73 -1.47
CA GLY A 59 15.09 -15.30 -2.88
C GLY A 59 16.43 -14.73 -3.34
N CYS A 60 17.52 -14.88 -2.60
CA CYS A 60 18.82 -14.27 -2.92
C CYS A 60 19.58 -15.08 -3.98
N PRO A 61 19.86 -14.52 -5.18
CA PRO A 61 20.77 -15.15 -6.14
C PRO A 61 22.18 -15.33 -5.56
N MET A 62 22.75 -16.52 -5.74
CA MET A 62 24.10 -16.89 -5.28
C MET A 62 24.75 -17.86 -6.25
N GLU A 63 26.08 -17.84 -6.31
CA GLU A 63 26.84 -18.94 -6.92
C GLU A 63 26.64 -20.25 -6.14
N GLN A 64 26.71 -21.38 -6.84
CA GLN A 64 26.41 -22.71 -6.28
C GLN A 64 27.28 -23.03 -5.05
N GLU A 65 28.55 -22.64 -5.07
CA GLU A 65 29.48 -22.87 -3.96
C GLU A 65 29.12 -22.06 -2.71
N ALA A 66 28.69 -20.80 -2.88
CA ALA A 66 28.26 -19.95 -1.77
C ALA A 66 26.98 -20.50 -1.13
N ALA A 67 25.97 -20.84 -1.95
CA ALA A 67 24.71 -21.41 -1.47
C ALA A 67 24.93 -22.74 -0.72
N ALA A 68 25.81 -23.61 -1.21
CA ALA A 68 26.16 -24.86 -0.53
C ALA A 68 26.87 -24.60 0.80
N ARG A 69 27.79 -23.64 0.83
CA ARG A 69 28.57 -23.29 2.02
C ARG A 69 27.71 -22.74 3.17
N VAL A 70 26.83 -21.78 2.87
CA VAL A 70 25.99 -21.15 3.92
C VAL A 70 24.97 -22.15 4.48
N ARG A 71 24.42 -23.04 3.63
CA ARG A 71 23.57 -24.16 4.07
C ARG A 71 24.32 -25.11 5.00
N ALA A 72 25.56 -25.46 4.68
CA ALA A 72 26.39 -26.30 5.52
C ALA A 72 26.71 -25.68 6.90
N GLN A 73 26.60 -24.36 7.02
CA GLN A 73 26.72 -23.59 8.27
C GLN A 73 25.41 -23.48 9.07
N GLY A 74 24.31 -24.05 8.58
CA GLY A 74 23.01 -24.01 9.25
C GLY A 74 22.13 -22.80 8.87
N ALA A 75 22.45 -22.10 7.78
CA ALA A 75 21.53 -21.12 7.20
C ALA A 75 20.37 -21.81 6.45
N LEU A 76 19.19 -21.20 6.46
CA LEU A 76 18.11 -21.55 5.55
C LEU A 76 18.24 -20.73 4.27
N VAL A 77 18.09 -21.37 3.11
CA VAL A 77 18.21 -20.69 1.81
C VAL A 77 17.05 -21.09 0.91
N PHE A 78 16.14 -20.16 0.70
CA PHE A 78 15.04 -20.23 -0.24
C PHE A 78 15.52 -19.67 -1.59
N PRO A 79 15.54 -20.47 -2.66
CA PRO A 79 16.09 -20.03 -3.93
C PRO A 79 15.19 -18.98 -4.60
N PRO A 80 15.76 -18.12 -5.48
CA PRO A 80 14.96 -17.34 -6.42
C PRO A 80 14.06 -18.27 -7.24
N VAL A 81 12.83 -17.85 -7.51
CA VAL A 81 11.90 -18.62 -8.34
C VAL A 81 11.93 -18.06 -9.76
N PRO A 82 12.47 -18.81 -10.74
CA PRO A 82 12.58 -18.32 -12.11
C PRO A 82 11.19 -18.14 -12.74
N ASP A 83 11.13 -17.30 -13.76
CA ASP A 83 9.96 -17.10 -14.63
C ASP A 83 8.69 -16.56 -13.94
N LEU A 84 8.79 -16.06 -12.71
CA LEU A 84 7.70 -15.33 -12.07
C LEU A 84 7.67 -13.87 -12.56
N PRO A 85 6.47 -13.30 -12.80
CA PRO A 85 6.31 -11.89 -13.15
C PRO A 85 6.32 -10.95 -11.93
N PHE A 86 6.61 -11.49 -10.74
CA PHE A 86 6.74 -10.76 -9.48
C PHE A 86 7.79 -11.46 -8.63
N ASP A 87 8.40 -10.72 -7.71
CA ASP A 87 9.30 -11.28 -6.71
C ASP A 87 8.52 -11.63 -5.44
N PRO A 88 8.33 -12.92 -5.11
CA PRO A 88 7.60 -13.33 -3.92
C PRO A 88 8.32 -12.97 -2.63
N TYR A 89 9.63 -12.71 -2.67
CA TYR A 89 10.42 -12.40 -1.49
C TYR A 89 10.78 -10.92 -1.44
N ARG A 90 10.13 -10.01 -2.17
CA ARG A 90 10.53 -8.59 -2.19
C ARG A 90 10.59 -7.96 -0.77
N GLY A 91 11.65 -7.21 -0.46
CA GLY A 91 11.74 -6.44 0.79
C GLY A 91 11.14 -5.03 0.69
N THR A 92 11.12 -4.45 -0.51
CA THR A 92 10.59 -3.08 -0.69
C THR A 92 9.19 -3.07 -1.30
N LEU A 93 8.42 -2.00 -1.11
CA LEU A 93 7.13 -1.81 -1.79
C LEU A 93 7.28 -1.43 -3.27
N TYR A 94 6.24 -1.71 -4.06
CA TYR A 94 6.25 -1.39 -5.48
C TYR A 94 6.24 0.12 -5.69
N THR A 95 6.86 0.57 -6.78
CA THR A 95 6.61 1.90 -7.33
C THR A 95 5.68 1.81 -8.54
N ALA A 96 4.99 2.91 -8.88
CA ALA A 96 4.21 2.93 -10.12
C ALA A 96 5.11 2.76 -11.36
N ALA A 97 6.33 3.31 -11.35
CA ALA A 97 7.27 3.17 -12.46
C ALA A 97 7.64 1.70 -12.71
N GLU A 98 7.87 0.94 -11.64
CA GLU A 98 8.10 -0.51 -11.69
C GLU A 98 6.88 -1.25 -12.25
N LEU A 99 5.68 -1.00 -11.69
CA LEU A 99 4.46 -1.71 -12.09
C LEU A 99 4.06 -1.46 -13.56
N PHE A 100 4.38 -0.27 -14.09
CA PHE A 100 4.10 0.14 -15.47
C PHE A 100 5.34 0.10 -16.38
N GLU A 101 6.42 -0.58 -15.98
CA GLU A 101 7.62 -0.69 -16.82
C GLU A 101 7.29 -1.26 -18.21
N GLY A 102 7.84 -0.63 -19.25
CA GLY A 102 7.62 -1.00 -20.66
C GLY A 102 6.28 -0.54 -21.25
N LEU A 103 5.50 0.30 -20.54
CA LEU A 103 4.21 0.80 -21.05
C LEU A 103 4.34 1.57 -22.38
N ASP A 104 5.40 2.37 -22.52
CA ASP A 104 5.63 3.24 -23.69
C ASP A 104 6.35 2.54 -24.85
N ASP A 105 6.83 1.30 -24.66
CA ASP A 105 7.59 0.55 -25.67
C ASP A 105 6.71 0.10 -26.86
N GLY A 106 5.39 0.23 -26.74
CA GLY A 106 4.42 0.06 -27.84
C GLY A 106 4.24 -1.37 -28.37
N VAL A 107 5.05 -2.34 -27.93
CA VAL A 107 4.98 -3.74 -28.39
C VAL A 107 3.75 -4.45 -27.83
N ASP A 108 3.61 -4.48 -26.49
CA ASP A 108 2.51 -5.17 -25.79
C ASP A 108 1.59 -4.19 -25.03
N GLY A 109 1.94 -2.90 -24.99
CA GLY A 109 1.25 -1.88 -24.21
C GLY A 109 1.12 -2.29 -22.73
N TYR A 110 -0.01 -1.98 -22.11
CA TYR A 110 -0.25 -2.34 -20.70
C TYR A 110 -0.13 -3.85 -20.43
N ALA A 111 -0.48 -4.72 -21.39
CA ALA A 111 -0.40 -6.17 -21.20
C ALA A 111 1.05 -6.69 -21.03
N GLY A 112 2.04 -5.91 -21.46
CA GLY A 112 3.46 -6.22 -21.30
C GLY A 112 4.05 -5.84 -19.93
N THR A 113 3.35 -5.02 -19.16
CA THR A 113 3.85 -4.48 -17.89
C THR A 113 3.96 -5.56 -16.80
N PRO A 114 4.86 -5.40 -15.81
CA PRO A 114 4.93 -6.31 -14.66
C PRO A 114 3.57 -6.50 -13.98
N ASP A 115 2.80 -5.43 -13.83
CA ASP A 115 1.48 -5.48 -13.22
C ASP A 115 0.50 -6.41 -13.97
N ALA A 116 0.39 -6.24 -15.29
CA ALA A 116 -0.51 -7.05 -16.11
C ALA A 116 -0.05 -8.50 -16.21
N ARG A 117 1.26 -8.74 -16.23
CA ARG A 117 1.83 -10.10 -16.23
C ARG A 117 1.58 -10.83 -14.90
N ALA A 118 1.73 -10.15 -13.77
CA ALA A 118 1.39 -10.68 -12.45
C ALA A 118 -0.10 -11.02 -12.34
N TYR A 119 -0.98 -10.15 -12.83
CA TYR A 119 -2.41 -10.45 -12.92
C TYR A 119 -2.69 -11.67 -13.80
N ALA A 120 -2.10 -11.74 -15.00
CA ALA A 120 -2.30 -12.86 -15.91
C ALA A 120 -1.81 -14.19 -15.29
N TRP A 121 -0.70 -14.18 -14.55
CA TRP A 121 -0.23 -15.33 -13.80
C TRP A 121 -1.23 -15.71 -12.69
N PHE A 122 -1.69 -14.75 -11.89
CA PHE A 122 -2.67 -15.00 -10.83
C PHE A 122 -3.96 -15.62 -11.36
N GLN A 123 -4.47 -15.13 -12.48
CA GLN A 123 -5.69 -15.66 -13.08
C GLN A 123 -5.56 -17.12 -13.51
N ARG A 124 -4.36 -17.55 -13.93
CA ARG A 124 -4.08 -18.96 -14.25
C ARG A 124 -3.94 -19.82 -12.99
N THR A 125 -3.37 -19.28 -11.91
CA THR A 125 -2.96 -20.06 -10.74
C THR A 125 -3.88 -19.94 -9.51
N LYS A 126 -4.87 -19.05 -9.52
CA LYS A 126 -5.74 -18.83 -8.34
C LYS A 126 -6.62 -20.02 -7.97
N ALA A 127 -6.88 -20.92 -8.92
CA ALA A 127 -7.78 -22.07 -8.74
C ALA A 127 -7.23 -23.35 -9.39
N ASP A 128 -5.93 -23.43 -9.63
CA ASP A 128 -5.28 -24.62 -10.20
C ASP A 128 -5.07 -25.75 -9.17
N GLY A 129 -5.21 -25.44 -7.87
CA GLY A 129 -4.99 -26.38 -6.77
C GLY A 129 -3.51 -26.63 -6.46
N ASP A 130 -2.59 -25.88 -7.06
CA ASP A 130 -1.16 -26.02 -6.83
C ASP A 130 -0.75 -25.30 -5.53
N ILE A 131 -0.24 -26.09 -4.58
CA ILE A 131 0.25 -25.59 -3.29
C ILE A 131 1.47 -24.69 -3.47
N PHE A 132 2.29 -24.91 -4.49
CA PHE A 132 3.47 -24.08 -4.73
C PHE A 132 3.03 -22.67 -5.15
N SER A 133 2.12 -22.57 -6.13
CA SER A 133 1.56 -21.30 -6.56
C SER A 133 0.82 -20.55 -5.44
N SER A 134 0.05 -21.24 -4.58
CA SER A 134 -0.61 -20.58 -3.44
C SER A 134 0.37 -20.16 -2.35
N MET A 135 1.41 -20.96 -2.08
CA MET A 135 2.49 -20.61 -1.17
C MET A 135 3.23 -19.35 -1.64
N LEU A 136 3.58 -19.25 -2.93
CA LEU A 136 4.28 -18.08 -3.48
C LEU A 136 3.48 -16.78 -3.34
N ARG A 137 2.16 -16.83 -3.56
CA ARG A 137 1.28 -15.68 -3.30
C ARG A 137 1.24 -15.30 -1.83
N SER A 138 1.26 -16.29 -0.95
CA SER A 138 1.21 -16.06 0.49
C SER A 138 2.51 -15.43 0.98
N ILE A 139 3.67 -15.93 0.52
CA ILE A 139 4.98 -15.35 0.85
C ILE A 139 5.08 -13.92 0.31
N HIS A 140 4.61 -13.68 -0.92
CA HIS A 140 4.55 -12.34 -1.50
C HIS A 140 3.72 -11.37 -0.64
N ASP A 141 2.48 -11.76 -0.31
CA ASP A 141 1.58 -10.89 0.44
C ASP A 141 2.08 -10.65 1.88
N ASP A 142 2.80 -11.61 2.47
CA ASP A 142 3.49 -11.48 3.75
C ASP A 142 4.63 -10.45 3.66
N ALA A 143 5.51 -10.60 2.67
CA ALA A 143 6.62 -9.68 2.43
C ALA A 143 6.15 -8.24 2.13
N VAL A 144 5.05 -8.07 1.38
CA VAL A 144 4.43 -6.75 1.18
C VAL A 144 3.85 -6.17 2.48
N SER A 145 3.33 -7.02 3.36
CA SER A 145 2.78 -6.57 4.65
C SER A 145 3.89 -6.08 5.57
N ASP A 146 5.00 -6.82 5.61
CA ASP A 146 6.18 -6.48 6.39
C ASP A 146 6.77 -5.13 5.94
N ALA A 147 7.04 -4.99 4.64
CA ALA A 147 7.50 -3.73 4.03
C ALA A 147 6.56 -2.53 4.27
N LEU A 148 5.24 -2.76 4.38
CA LEU A 148 4.26 -1.73 4.75
C LEU A 148 4.39 -1.34 6.23
N ASP A 149 4.61 -2.29 7.13
CA ASP A 149 4.75 -2.02 8.56
C ASP A 149 6.04 -1.25 8.86
N GLU A 150 7.14 -1.61 8.19
CA GLU A 150 8.39 -0.87 8.27
C GLU A 150 8.24 0.57 7.76
N LEU A 151 7.69 0.74 6.54
CA LEU A 151 7.46 2.07 5.97
C LEU A 151 6.61 2.96 6.87
N LEU A 152 5.58 2.40 7.51
CA LEU A 152 4.60 3.14 8.29
C LEU A 152 4.94 3.23 9.78
N THR A 153 6.08 2.70 10.20
CA THR A 153 6.54 2.79 11.59
C THR A 153 6.64 4.25 12.01
N GLY A 154 5.88 4.62 13.06
CA GLY A 154 5.81 6.00 13.57
C GLY A 154 5.01 6.98 12.72
N ALA A 155 4.49 6.58 11.56
CA ALA A 155 3.66 7.42 10.72
C ALA A 155 2.23 7.55 11.29
N ARG A 156 1.64 8.74 11.13
CA ARG A 156 0.22 8.97 11.38
C ARG A 156 -0.56 8.78 10.09
N VAL A 157 -1.23 7.65 9.95
CA VAL A 157 -1.82 7.22 8.68
C VAL A 157 -3.32 7.45 8.68
N VAL A 158 -3.81 8.13 7.66
CA VAL A 158 -5.25 8.30 7.41
C VAL A 158 -5.67 7.51 6.18
N GLY A 159 -6.64 6.61 6.39
CA GLY A 159 -7.25 5.85 5.31
C GLY A 159 -8.28 6.71 4.57
N VAL A 160 -8.26 6.73 3.24
CA VAL A 160 -9.33 7.32 2.43
C VAL A 160 -9.96 6.24 1.57
N MET A 161 -11.22 5.93 1.90
CA MET A 161 -12.04 4.92 1.23
C MET A 161 -13.05 5.58 0.31
N GLY A 162 -13.35 4.95 -0.82
CA GLY A 162 -14.33 5.46 -1.76
C GLY A 162 -14.42 4.64 -3.04
N GLY A 163 -15.47 4.86 -3.82
CA GLY A 163 -15.72 4.09 -5.04
C GLY A 163 -14.70 4.33 -6.16
N HIS A 164 -14.38 3.26 -6.91
CA HIS A 164 -13.57 3.31 -8.12
C HIS A 164 -14.25 4.00 -9.32
N ALA A 165 -15.57 4.22 -9.24
CA ALA A 165 -16.40 4.70 -10.35
C ALA A 165 -16.33 6.22 -10.60
N LEU A 166 -15.58 6.94 -9.76
CA LEU A 166 -15.45 8.38 -9.86
C LEU A 166 -14.55 8.76 -11.04
N GLU A 167 -15.08 9.46 -12.04
CA GLU A 167 -14.32 9.79 -13.25
C GLU A 167 -13.41 11.02 -13.05
N ARG A 168 -12.23 11.01 -13.67
CA ARG A 168 -11.37 12.20 -13.76
C ARG A 168 -12.15 13.32 -14.46
N GLY A 169 -12.01 14.55 -13.98
CA GLY A 169 -12.75 15.72 -14.46
C GLY A 169 -14.10 15.95 -13.79
N SER A 170 -14.58 15.04 -12.93
CA SER A 170 -15.78 15.26 -12.10
C SER A 170 -15.49 16.11 -10.86
N GLU A 171 -16.52 16.79 -10.34
CA GLU A 171 -16.40 17.56 -9.09
C GLU A 171 -16.03 16.69 -7.89
N GLY A 172 -16.60 15.48 -7.82
CA GLY A 172 -16.28 14.53 -6.75
C GLY A 172 -14.81 14.10 -6.81
N TYR A 173 -14.24 13.86 -8.01
CA TYR A 173 -12.82 13.54 -8.16
C TYR A 173 -11.94 14.70 -7.68
N ALA A 174 -12.25 15.92 -8.10
CA ALA A 174 -11.54 17.11 -7.64
C ALA A 174 -11.66 17.30 -6.12
N GLY A 175 -12.82 16.99 -5.53
CA GLY A 175 -13.06 17.03 -4.09
C GLY A 175 -12.20 16.02 -3.33
N ALA A 176 -12.16 14.76 -3.77
CA ALA A 176 -11.29 13.74 -3.19
C ALA A 176 -9.80 14.09 -3.30
N ALA A 177 -9.39 14.76 -4.39
CA ALA A 177 -8.02 15.25 -4.51
C ALA A 177 -7.71 16.42 -3.56
N ARG A 178 -8.63 17.36 -3.36
CA ARG A 178 -8.47 18.39 -2.32
C ARG A 178 -8.38 17.80 -0.91
N LEU A 179 -9.18 16.77 -0.62
CA LEU A 179 -9.11 16.04 0.64
C LEU A 179 -7.73 15.44 0.86
N GLY A 180 -7.21 14.67 -0.11
CA GLY A 180 -5.88 14.08 -0.02
C GLY A 180 -4.78 15.13 0.19
N GLN A 181 -4.89 16.28 -0.49
CA GLN A 181 -3.95 17.38 -0.33
C GLN A 181 -4.02 18.00 1.08
N ALA A 182 -5.23 18.25 1.60
CA ALA A 182 -5.42 18.81 2.93
C ALA A 182 -4.92 17.88 4.05
N LEU A 183 -5.20 16.57 3.94
CA LEU A 183 -4.73 15.55 4.87
C LEU A 183 -3.19 15.43 4.86
N ALA A 184 -2.57 15.40 3.68
CA ALA A 184 -1.11 15.36 3.58
C ALA A 184 -0.47 16.63 4.15
N ARG A 185 -1.05 17.82 3.89
CA ARG A 185 -0.58 19.11 4.43
C ARG A 185 -0.74 19.23 5.95
N SER A 186 -1.63 18.45 6.57
CA SER A 186 -1.76 18.40 8.03
C SER A 186 -0.76 17.43 8.70
N GLY A 187 0.16 16.84 7.91
CA GLY A 187 1.20 15.94 8.40
C GLY A 187 0.76 14.48 8.52
N LEU A 188 -0.33 14.10 7.85
CA LEU A 188 -0.79 12.71 7.80
C LEU A 188 -0.26 12.00 6.55
N THR A 189 0.07 10.72 6.69
CA THR A 189 0.32 9.83 5.56
C THR A 189 -1.03 9.37 5.00
N VAL A 190 -1.34 9.78 3.77
CA VAL A 190 -2.56 9.33 3.08
C VAL A 190 -2.37 7.90 2.57
N ALA A 191 -3.28 7.00 2.95
CA ALA A 191 -3.33 5.63 2.46
C ALA A 191 -4.69 5.35 1.80
N THR A 192 -4.67 4.68 0.65
CA THR A 192 -5.90 4.34 -0.11
C THR A 192 -5.85 2.89 -0.58
N GLY A 193 -6.95 2.38 -1.15
CA GLY A 193 -6.95 1.10 -1.85
C GLY A 193 -6.17 1.08 -3.18
N GLY A 194 -5.51 2.17 -3.57
CA GLY A 194 -4.53 2.19 -4.68
C GLY A 194 -5.11 2.04 -6.10
N GLY A 195 -6.43 1.93 -6.25
CA GLY A 195 -7.11 1.84 -7.54
C GLY A 195 -7.47 3.20 -8.17
N PRO A 196 -8.30 3.21 -9.24
CA PRO A 196 -8.77 4.43 -9.88
C PRO A 196 -9.83 5.16 -9.02
N GLY A 197 -10.32 6.29 -9.53
CA GLY A 197 -11.43 7.04 -8.92
C GLY A 197 -11.04 7.77 -7.64
N ALA A 198 -11.83 7.60 -6.58
CA ALA A 198 -11.61 8.34 -5.33
C ALA A 198 -10.23 8.04 -4.69
N MET A 199 -9.76 6.80 -4.83
CA MET A 199 -8.45 6.36 -4.34
C MET A 199 -7.32 7.08 -5.08
N GLU A 200 -7.36 7.06 -6.42
CA GLU A 200 -6.41 7.82 -7.24
C GLU A 200 -6.44 9.32 -6.91
N ALA A 201 -7.63 9.91 -6.80
CA ALA A 201 -7.79 11.33 -6.52
C ALA A 201 -7.12 11.70 -5.18
N ALA A 202 -7.36 10.93 -4.11
CA ALA A 202 -6.72 11.17 -2.82
C ALA A 202 -5.20 11.03 -2.89
N ASN A 203 -4.66 10.03 -3.61
CA ASN A 203 -3.21 9.92 -3.84
C ASN A 203 -2.66 11.10 -4.67
N LEU A 204 -3.37 11.58 -5.69
CA LEU A 204 -3.02 12.79 -6.45
C LEU A 204 -2.96 14.02 -5.54
N GLY A 205 -3.93 14.16 -4.64
CA GLY A 205 -3.95 15.20 -3.62
C GLY A 205 -2.69 15.19 -2.77
N ALA A 206 -2.34 14.02 -2.22
CA ALA A 206 -1.14 13.84 -1.42
C ALA A 206 0.15 14.08 -2.24
N TYR A 207 0.18 13.62 -3.49
CA TYR A 207 1.29 13.86 -4.41
C TYR A 207 1.50 15.36 -4.69
N THR A 208 0.44 16.14 -4.78
CA THR A 208 0.52 17.59 -5.04
C THR A 208 0.62 18.44 -3.77
N ALA A 209 0.60 17.83 -2.59
CA ALA A 209 0.66 18.53 -1.31
C ALA A 209 1.90 19.43 -1.10
N PRO A 210 3.14 18.99 -1.42
CA PRO A 210 4.32 19.84 -1.27
C PRO A 210 4.49 20.86 -2.40
N LEU A 211 3.67 20.77 -3.46
CA LEU A 211 3.75 21.62 -4.63
C LEU A 211 2.92 22.91 -4.45
N PRO A 212 3.14 23.95 -5.29
CA PRO A 212 2.30 25.14 -5.31
C PRO A 212 0.82 24.80 -5.54
N ASP A 213 -0.10 25.58 -4.98
CA ASP A 213 -1.55 25.32 -5.06
C ASP A 213 -2.07 25.18 -6.50
N ALA A 214 -1.43 25.87 -7.46
CA ALA A 214 -1.77 25.76 -8.88
C ALA A 214 -1.52 24.35 -9.46
N ALA A 215 -0.57 23.59 -8.91
CA ALA A 215 -0.19 22.27 -9.43
C ALA A 215 -1.37 21.28 -9.40
N LEU A 216 -2.14 21.24 -8.31
CA LEU A 216 -3.31 20.37 -8.23
C LEU A 216 -4.35 20.73 -9.30
N LYS A 217 -4.63 22.02 -9.48
CA LYS A 217 -5.59 22.49 -10.47
C LYS A 217 -5.15 22.10 -11.89
N GLU A 218 -3.90 22.35 -12.24
CA GLU A 218 -3.35 22.03 -13.57
C GLU A 218 -3.25 20.52 -13.81
N ALA A 219 -2.95 19.73 -12.78
CA ALA A 219 -2.98 18.27 -12.86
C ALA A 219 -4.40 17.75 -13.10
N LEU A 220 -5.42 18.29 -12.42
CA LEU A 220 -6.82 17.93 -12.64
C LEU A 220 -7.27 18.26 -14.07
N GLU A 221 -6.87 19.42 -14.60
CA GLU A 221 -7.15 19.82 -15.98
C GLU A 221 -6.52 18.86 -17.00
N LEU A 222 -5.27 18.43 -16.77
CA LEU A 222 -4.59 17.45 -17.63
C LEU A 222 -5.29 16.09 -17.59
N LEU A 223 -5.59 15.59 -16.38
CA LEU A 223 -6.20 14.27 -16.18
C LEU A 223 -7.63 14.18 -16.73
N ALA A 224 -8.36 15.28 -16.78
CA ALA A 224 -9.71 15.34 -17.36
C ALA A 224 -9.74 14.93 -18.84
N GLY A 225 -8.60 14.99 -19.55
CA GLY A 225 -8.47 14.46 -20.91
C GLY A 225 -8.56 12.94 -21.01
N GLN A 226 -8.42 12.21 -19.90
CA GLN A 226 -8.58 10.75 -19.82
C GLN A 226 -9.50 10.38 -18.64
N PRO A 227 -10.83 10.58 -18.75
CA PRO A 227 -11.79 10.40 -17.65
C PRO A 227 -11.78 9.03 -16.98
N SER A 228 -11.48 7.99 -17.75
CA SER A 228 -11.55 6.58 -17.34
C SER A 228 -10.35 5.80 -17.86
N PHE A 229 -10.00 4.71 -17.18
CA PHE A 229 -9.01 3.73 -17.65
C PHE A 229 -9.54 2.87 -18.81
N ARG A 230 -10.81 3.05 -19.18
CA ARG A 230 -11.42 2.44 -20.36
C ARG A 230 -11.55 3.47 -21.48
N PRO A 231 -11.27 3.08 -22.73
CA PRO A 231 -10.91 1.72 -23.18
C PRO A 231 -9.42 1.37 -23.03
N SER A 232 -8.55 2.31 -22.64
CA SER A 232 -7.10 2.12 -22.63
C SER A 232 -6.47 2.48 -21.29
N VAL A 233 -5.98 1.46 -20.57
CA VAL A 233 -5.20 1.65 -19.35
C VAL A 233 -3.92 2.42 -19.64
N GLY A 234 -3.27 2.17 -20.79
CA GLY A 234 -2.03 2.85 -21.15
C GLY A 234 -2.21 4.35 -21.36
N ALA A 235 -3.27 4.78 -22.05
CA ALA A 235 -3.56 6.21 -22.19
C ALA A 235 -3.88 6.88 -20.85
N TRP A 236 -4.63 6.18 -19.99
CA TRP A 236 -5.00 6.66 -18.66
C TRP A 236 -3.81 6.78 -17.71
N ALA A 237 -2.92 5.77 -17.69
CA ALA A 237 -1.69 5.79 -16.90
C ALA A 237 -0.69 6.80 -17.47
N GLY A 238 -0.55 6.89 -18.79
CA GLY A 238 0.31 7.88 -19.46
C GLY A 238 -0.05 9.33 -19.11
N ALA A 239 -1.35 9.65 -18.99
CA ALA A 239 -1.78 10.97 -18.51
C ALA A 239 -1.32 11.25 -17.07
N ALA A 240 -1.33 10.24 -16.19
CA ALA A 240 -0.82 10.40 -14.83
C ALA A 240 0.72 10.51 -14.79
N PHE A 241 1.43 9.76 -15.61
CA PHE A 241 2.89 9.91 -15.75
C PHE A 241 3.28 11.27 -16.33
N ALA A 242 2.50 11.86 -17.23
CA ALA A 242 2.73 13.23 -17.71
C ALA A 242 2.60 14.27 -16.59
N VAL A 243 1.70 14.07 -15.61
CA VAL A 243 1.65 14.90 -14.39
C VAL A 243 2.95 14.71 -13.59
N ARG A 244 3.39 13.47 -13.38
CA ARG A 244 4.61 13.18 -12.62
C ARG A 244 5.88 13.73 -13.27
N GLU A 245 5.97 13.67 -14.59
CA GLU A 245 7.09 14.24 -15.35
C GLU A 245 7.11 15.77 -15.22
N ARG A 246 5.94 16.40 -15.22
CA ARG A 246 5.82 17.86 -15.05
C ARG A 246 6.15 18.32 -13.62
N TRP A 247 5.89 17.49 -12.62
CA TRP A 247 6.16 17.79 -11.21
C TRP A 247 6.83 16.61 -10.50
N PRO A 248 8.14 16.38 -10.73
CA PRO A 248 8.83 15.18 -10.22
C PRO A 248 8.89 15.11 -8.69
N ASP A 249 8.94 16.27 -8.01
CA ASP A 249 9.10 16.39 -6.55
C ASP A 249 7.77 16.32 -5.78
N GLY A 250 6.90 15.38 -6.15
CA GLY A 250 5.62 15.16 -5.47
C GLY A 250 5.74 14.55 -4.08
N GLY A 251 4.66 14.66 -3.30
CA GLY A 251 4.55 14.14 -1.94
C GLY A 251 4.35 12.62 -1.88
N ALA A 252 4.64 12.06 -0.71
CA ALA A 252 4.49 10.63 -0.45
C ALA A 252 3.05 10.26 -0.10
N SER A 253 2.62 9.07 -0.54
CA SER A 253 1.37 8.43 -0.11
C SER A 253 1.42 6.93 -0.39
N VAL A 254 0.54 6.18 0.27
CA VAL A 254 0.44 4.73 0.14
C VAL A 254 -0.79 4.36 -0.68
N GLY A 255 -0.63 3.42 -1.61
CA GLY A 255 -1.73 2.75 -2.32
C GLY A 255 -1.66 1.25 -2.06
N ILE A 256 -2.79 0.64 -1.70
CA ILE A 256 -2.86 -0.79 -1.38
C ILE A 256 -3.84 -1.53 -2.33
N PRO A 257 -3.51 -1.67 -3.62
CA PRO A 257 -4.35 -2.31 -4.63
C PRO A 257 -4.28 -3.84 -4.57
N THR A 258 -5.00 -4.51 -5.46
CA THR A 258 -4.97 -5.98 -5.57
C THR A 258 -5.09 -6.48 -7.00
N TRP A 259 -4.50 -7.64 -7.26
CA TRP A 259 -4.76 -8.42 -8.48
C TRP A 259 -6.08 -9.21 -8.42
N PHE A 260 -6.72 -9.32 -7.26
CA PHE A 260 -8.04 -9.95 -7.14
C PHE A 260 -9.09 -9.26 -8.02
N TYR A 261 -9.07 -7.93 -8.02
CA TYR A 261 -9.84 -7.07 -8.91
C TYR A 261 -9.00 -6.60 -10.11
N GLY A 262 -8.08 -7.40 -10.65
CA GLY A 262 -7.08 -6.94 -11.63
C GLY A 262 -7.61 -6.45 -13.00
N HIS A 263 -8.91 -6.22 -13.13
CA HIS A 263 -9.46 -5.32 -14.14
C HIS A 263 -9.34 -3.83 -13.76
N GLU A 264 -9.01 -3.52 -12.52
CA GLU A 264 -8.68 -2.19 -12.00
C GLU A 264 -7.16 -2.01 -11.95
N PRO A 265 -6.57 -1.10 -12.75
CA PRO A 265 -5.14 -0.83 -12.70
C PRO A 265 -4.76 -0.06 -11.41
N PRO A 266 -3.52 -0.19 -10.91
CA PRO A 266 -3.05 0.64 -9.83
C PRO A 266 -2.93 2.09 -10.29
N ASN A 267 -3.17 3.05 -9.40
CA ASN A 267 -2.95 4.46 -9.72
C ASN A 267 -1.47 4.82 -9.68
N ALA A 268 -1.10 5.84 -10.45
CA ALA A 268 0.30 6.25 -10.58
C ALA A 268 0.74 7.29 -9.54
N PHE A 269 -0.13 7.79 -8.66
CA PHE A 269 0.21 8.88 -7.74
C PHE A 269 0.67 8.41 -6.35
N ALA A 270 0.36 7.17 -5.97
CA ALA A 270 0.96 6.55 -4.79
C ALA A 270 2.49 6.43 -4.97
N SER A 271 3.25 6.87 -3.96
CA SER A 271 4.71 6.75 -3.97
C SER A 271 5.15 5.35 -3.55
N HIS A 272 4.37 4.70 -2.68
CA HIS A 272 4.57 3.33 -2.24
C HIS A 272 3.32 2.50 -2.50
N ILE A 273 3.48 1.36 -3.16
CA ILE A 273 2.37 0.50 -3.56
C ILE A 273 2.54 -0.89 -2.96
N GLY A 274 1.62 -1.26 -2.05
CA GLY A 274 1.51 -2.62 -1.53
C GLY A 274 0.43 -3.37 -2.28
N LYS A 275 0.77 -4.07 -3.37
CA LYS A 275 -0.23 -4.76 -4.20
C LYS A 275 -0.39 -6.21 -3.78
N TYR A 276 -1.60 -6.64 -3.47
CA TYR A 276 -1.87 -7.98 -2.89
C TYR A 276 -2.52 -8.95 -3.87
N PHE A 277 -2.28 -10.25 -3.69
CA PHE A 277 -3.09 -11.32 -4.28
C PHE A 277 -4.36 -11.60 -3.46
N ALA A 278 -4.25 -11.64 -2.14
CA ALA A 278 -5.36 -11.91 -1.22
C ALA A 278 -6.09 -10.62 -0.82
N ASN A 279 -7.31 -10.45 -1.33
CA ASN A 279 -8.10 -9.24 -1.06
C ASN A 279 -8.47 -9.07 0.43
N ALA A 280 -8.71 -10.16 1.17
CA ALA A 280 -9.04 -10.07 2.59
C ALA A 280 -7.90 -9.48 3.41
N THR A 281 -6.66 -9.93 3.18
CA THR A 281 -5.46 -9.40 3.84
C THR A 281 -5.22 -7.94 3.46
N ARG A 282 -5.43 -7.59 2.19
CA ARG A 282 -5.36 -6.20 1.69
C ARG A 282 -6.31 -5.27 2.43
N GLU A 283 -7.60 -5.64 2.52
CA GLU A 283 -8.65 -4.82 3.11
C GLU A 283 -8.44 -4.60 4.60
N ASP A 284 -8.24 -5.70 5.34
CA ASP A 284 -7.98 -5.59 6.78
C ASP A 284 -6.66 -4.86 7.06
N GLY A 285 -5.61 -5.13 6.28
CA GLY A 285 -4.30 -4.51 6.43
C GLY A 285 -4.30 -3.00 6.22
N LEU A 286 -5.03 -2.49 5.22
CA LEU A 286 -5.19 -1.05 5.00
C LEU A 286 -5.89 -0.37 6.19
N LEU A 287 -6.97 -0.98 6.69
CA LEU A 287 -7.73 -0.45 7.82
C LEU A 287 -6.94 -0.55 9.14
N ALA A 288 -6.20 -1.63 9.35
CA ALA A 288 -5.35 -1.84 10.52
C ALA A 288 -4.24 -0.78 10.62
N ARG A 289 -3.69 -0.39 9.47
CA ARG A 289 -2.61 0.60 9.39
C ARG A 289 -3.10 2.04 9.45
N SER A 290 -4.41 2.30 9.33
CA SER A 290 -5.01 3.65 9.34
C SER A 290 -5.17 4.21 10.77
N ASN A 291 -4.07 4.38 11.48
CA ASN A 291 -4.04 4.71 12.91
C ASN A 291 -4.50 6.14 13.29
N ALA A 292 -4.54 7.07 12.34
CA ALA A 292 -5.02 8.44 12.54
C ALA A 292 -6.51 8.61 12.15
N GLY A 293 -7.16 7.52 11.73
CA GLY A 293 -8.56 7.46 11.37
C GLY A 293 -8.81 7.18 9.89
N VAL A 294 -10.08 7.07 9.54
CA VAL A 294 -10.54 6.70 8.19
C VAL A 294 -11.64 7.65 7.73
N VAL A 295 -11.51 8.14 6.49
CA VAL A 295 -12.53 8.92 5.80
C VAL A 295 -13.22 8.04 4.74
N PHE A 296 -14.54 7.91 4.84
CA PHE A 296 -15.36 7.13 3.93
C PHE A 296 -16.17 8.05 3.01
N LEU A 297 -15.71 8.17 1.75
CA LEU A 297 -16.41 8.85 0.68
C LEU A 297 -17.57 8.01 0.14
N PRO A 298 -18.55 8.60 -0.56
CA PRO A 298 -19.64 7.84 -1.17
C PRO A 298 -19.14 6.65 -1.99
N GLY A 299 -19.66 5.48 -1.65
CA GLY A 299 -19.29 4.21 -2.27
C GLY A 299 -20.44 3.20 -2.25
N ALA A 300 -20.14 1.98 -2.68
CA ALA A 300 -21.12 0.88 -2.78
C ALA A 300 -20.73 -0.27 -1.84
N ALA A 301 -20.86 -1.52 -2.29
CA ALA A 301 -20.66 -2.71 -1.46
C ALA A 301 -19.27 -2.76 -0.78
N GLY A 302 -18.19 -2.45 -1.51
CA GLY A 302 -16.82 -2.45 -0.95
C GLY A 302 -16.67 -1.44 0.18
N THR A 303 -17.01 -0.17 -0.05
CA THR A 303 -16.93 0.87 0.99
C THR A 303 -17.85 0.60 2.17
N LEU A 304 -19.04 0.01 1.93
CA LEU A 304 -19.92 -0.42 3.02
C LEU A 304 -19.28 -1.51 3.88
N GLN A 305 -18.61 -2.47 3.27
CA GLN A 305 -17.84 -3.49 3.98
C GLN A 305 -16.72 -2.85 4.81
N GLU A 306 -15.92 -1.96 4.20
CA GLU A 306 -14.81 -1.26 4.86
C GLU A 306 -15.28 -0.45 6.09
N ILE A 307 -16.46 0.17 6.05
CA ILE A 307 -17.05 0.86 7.22
C ILE A 307 -17.18 -0.10 8.40
N PHE A 308 -17.69 -1.32 8.19
CA PHE A 308 -17.93 -2.26 9.28
C PHE A 308 -16.71 -3.10 9.64
N ASP A 309 -15.79 -3.32 8.71
CA ASP A 309 -14.47 -3.88 8.99
C ASP A 309 -13.66 -2.94 9.89
N ASN A 310 -13.81 -1.62 9.74
CA ASN A 310 -13.19 -0.64 10.65
C ASN A 310 -13.98 -0.45 11.96
N ALA A 311 -15.31 -0.44 11.90
CA ALA A 311 -16.15 -0.30 13.10
C ALA A 311 -16.00 -1.47 14.07
N THR A 312 -15.73 -2.69 13.57
CA THR A 312 -15.67 -3.90 14.40
C THR A 312 -14.52 -3.86 15.42
N PRO A 313 -13.25 -3.59 15.04
CA PRO A 313 -12.18 -3.36 16.01
C PRO A 313 -12.46 -2.20 16.97
N ASN A 314 -13.06 -1.11 16.51
CA ASN A 314 -13.47 0.02 17.35
C ASN A 314 -14.53 -0.36 18.39
N TYR A 315 -15.46 -1.24 18.03
CA TYR A 315 -16.52 -1.72 18.92
C TYR A 315 -15.99 -2.63 20.03
N TYR A 316 -15.00 -3.47 19.70
CA TYR A 316 -14.38 -4.43 20.61
C TYR A 316 -13.11 -3.91 21.30
N GLU A 317 -12.61 -2.73 20.92
CA GLU A 317 -11.32 -2.16 21.33
C GLU A 317 -10.14 -3.14 21.10
N SER A 318 -10.26 -3.99 20.08
CA SER A 318 -9.31 -5.08 19.83
C SER A 318 -7.95 -4.60 19.30
N ARG A 319 -7.87 -3.34 18.86
CA ARG A 319 -6.65 -2.65 18.41
C ARG A 319 -6.29 -1.46 19.33
N GLY A 320 -6.84 -1.40 20.53
CA GLY A 320 -6.68 -0.29 21.47
C GLY A 320 -7.83 0.72 21.38
N GLU A 321 -7.51 1.99 21.65
CA GLU A 321 -8.49 3.08 21.61
C GLU A 321 -9.13 3.21 20.23
N PRO A 322 -10.45 3.46 20.13
CA PRO A 322 -11.12 3.54 18.85
C PRO A 322 -10.57 4.67 17.98
N THR A 323 -10.23 4.35 16.73
CA THR A 323 -9.71 5.32 15.76
C THR A 323 -10.86 6.14 15.15
N PRO A 324 -10.64 7.42 14.81
CA PRO A 324 -11.66 8.26 14.19
C PRO A 324 -12.25 7.69 12.88
N MET A 325 -13.56 7.83 12.68
CA MET A 325 -14.28 7.48 11.46
C MET A 325 -15.08 8.69 10.98
N VAL A 326 -14.84 9.15 9.75
CA VAL A 326 -15.58 10.27 9.15
C VAL A 326 -16.30 9.77 7.90
N LEU A 327 -17.62 9.77 7.90
CA LEU A 327 -18.44 9.47 6.73
C LEU A 327 -18.80 10.78 6.03
N VAL A 328 -18.64 10.84 4.72
CA VAL A 328 -18.92 12.03 3.89
C VAL A 328 -20.16 11.78 3.03
N ASP A 329 -21.02 12.80 2.92
CA ASP A 329 -22.35 12.79 2.28
C ASP A 329 -23.44 12.18 3.16
N ARG A 330 -24.12 13.07 3.90
CA ARG A 330 -25.23 12.71 4.78
C ARG A 330 -26.38 12.04 4.05
N ASP A 331 -26.74 12.49 2.85
CA ASP A 331 -27.86 11.89 2.10
C ASP A 331 -27.53 10.45 1.71
N HIS A 332 -26.31 10.21 1.25
CA HIS A 332 -25.84 8.88 0.87
C HIS A 332 -25.91 7.91 2.05
N TRP A 333 -25.31 8.27 3.19
CA TRP A 333 -25.17 7.35 4.33
C TRP A 333 -26.37 7.28 5.28
N THR A 334 -27.39 8.13 5.12
CA THR A 334 -28.62 8.07 5.92
C THR A 334 -29.86 7.66 5.15
N ARG A 335 -29.93 7.90 3.83
CA ARG A 335 -31.12 7.62 3.01
C ARG A 335 -30.87 6.56 1.94
N ARG A 336 -29.79 6.68 1.15
CA ARG A 336 -29.54 5.79 0.01
C ARG A 336 -29.00 4.44 0.45
N LEU A 337 -27.92 4.46 1.22
CA LEU A 337 -27.27 3.31 1.84
C LEU A 337 -27.13 3.62 3.33
N PRO A 338 -28.15 3.34 4.17
CA PRO A 338 -28.27 3.85 5.53
C PRO A 338 -27.31 3.17 6.52
N ALA A 339 -26.00 3.28 6.28
CA ALA A 339 -24.93 2.78 7.13
C ALA A 339 -24.79 3.60 8.42
N TRP A 340 -25.01 4.92 8.34
CA TRP A 340 -24.85 5.80 9.50
C TRP A 340 -25.79 5.47 10.66
N PRO A 341 -27.12 5.31 10.47
CA PRO A 341 -28.00 4.92 11.56
C PRO A 341 -27.61 3.59 12.22
N LEU A 342 -27.07 2.65 11.45
CA LEU A 342 -26.59 1.37 11.99
C LEU A 342 -25.30 1.55 12.79
N LEU A 343 -24.33 2.32 12.27
CA LEU A 343 -23.08 2.63 12.97
C LEU A 343 -23.35 3.39 14.29
N GLU A 344 -24.24 4.37 14.27
CA GLU A 344 -24.65 5.14 15.46
C GLU A 344 -25.30 4.24 16.51
N ALA A 345 -26.19 3.33 16.09
CA ALA A 345 -26.82 2.36 17.00
C ALA A 345 -25.80 1.38 17.62
N LEU A 346 -24.80 0.93 16.85
CA LEU A 346 -23.72 0.06 17.35
C LEU A 346 -22.80 0.79 18.32
N ALA A 347 -22.56 2.09 18.10
CA ALA A 347 -21.70 2.92 18.93
C ALA A 347 -22.35 3.33 20.27
N GLU A 348 -23.67 3.20 20.43
CA GLU A 348 -24.38 3.62 21.64
C GLU A 348 -23.82 2.96 22.90
N GLY A 349 -23.50 3.78 23.91
CA GLY A 349 -22.89 3.31 25.17
C GLY A 349 -21.43 2.86 25.06
N ARG A 350 -20.73 3.17 23.95
CA ARG A 350 -19.33 2.78 23.72
C ARG A 350 -18.40 3.98 23.53
N SER A 351 -17.12 3.77 23.79
CA SER A 351 -16.02 4.73 23.54
C SER A 351 -15.98 5.22 22.10
N MET A 352 -16.24 4.34 21.13
CA MET A 352 -16.27 4.69 19.69
C MET A 352 -17.31 5.76 19.33
N LYS A 353 -18.35 5.99 20.15
CA LYS A 353 -19.36 7.02 19.88
C LYS A 353 -18.77 8.41 19.75
N ALA A 354 -17.73 8.72 20.53
CA ALA A 354 -17.03 9.99 20.47
C ALA A 354 -16.02 10.07 19.32
N ARG A 355 -15.88 9.01 18.52
CA ARG A 355 -14.88 8.85 17.45
C ARG A 355 -15.53 8.72 16.08
N ILE A 356 -16.84 8.89 15.94
CA ILE A 356 -17.54 8.88 14.64
C ILE A 356 -18.10 10.27 14.30
N ALA A 357 -18.03 10.65 13.02
CA ALA A 357 -18.65 11.86 12.50
C ALA A 357 -19.29 11.63 11.13
N LEU A 358 -20.35 12.40 10.85
CA LEU A 358 -21.02 12.46 9.55
C LEU A 358 -21.08 13.90 9.07
N VAL A 359 -20.39 14.18 7.97
CA VAL A 359 -20.28 15.51 7.35
C VAL A 359 -21.04 15.58 6.04
N ASP A 360 -21.40 16.79 5.63
CA ASP A 360 -22.21 17.01 4.42
C ASP A 360 -21.32 17.14 3.17
N SER A 361 -20.08 17.61 3.33
CA SER A 361 -19.13 17.80 2.23
C SER A 361 -17.75 17.22 2.54
N VAL A 362 -16.99 16.95 1.47
CA VAL A 362 -15.62 16.44 1.58
C VAL A 362 -14.66 17.47 2.20
N ASP A 363 -14.94 18.77 2.01
CA ASP A 363 -14.11 19.86 2.50
C ASP A 363 -14.19 19.99 4.04
N GLU A 364 -15.24 19.46 4.69
CA GLU A 364 -15.39 19.41 6.15
C GLU A 364 -14.64 18.22 6.80
N ALA A 365 -14.27 17.21 6.02
CA ALA A 365 -13.72 15.97 6.57
C ALA A 365 -12.39 16.14 7.34
N PRO A 366 -11.43 16.98 6.89
CA PRO A 366 -10.19 17.22 7.65
C PRO A 366 -10.44 17.80 9.05
N ASP A 367 -11.33 18.79 9.15
CA ASP A 367 -11.67 19.45 10.42
C ASP A 367 -12.42 18.50 11.34
N ALA A 368 -13.36 17.72 10.79
CA ALA A 368 -14.05 16.68 11.53
C ALA A 368 -13.06 15.63 12.09
N LEU A 369 -12.14 15.13 11.26
CA LEU A 369 -11.12 14.18 11.67
C LEU A 369 -10.24 14.74 12.80
N ALA A 370 -9.78 15.99 12.67
CA ALA A 370 -8.98 16.65 13.68
C ALA A 370 -9.72 16.79 15.02
N SER A 371 -11.03 17.11 14.99
CA SER A 371 -11.85 17.23 16.19
C SER A 371 -12.03 15.90 16.94
N LEU A 372 -11.95 14.78 16.24
CA LEU A 372 -12.08 13.43 16.80
C LEU A 372 -10.78 12.85 17.32
N THR A 373 -9.63 13.49 17.05
CA THR A 373 -8.30 13.01 17.45
C THR A 373 -7.87 13.54 18.83
N GLY A 374 -8.66 14.45 19.41
CA GLY A 374 -8.43 15.06 20.73
C GLY A 374 -8.81 14.17 21.91
#